data_AF-A0A2V8G0H0-F1
#
_entry.id   AF-A0A2V8G0H0-F1
#
_cell.length_a   1.000
_cell.length_b   1.000
_cell.length_c   1.000
_cell.angle_alpha   90.00
_cell.angle_beta   90.00
_cell.angle_gamma   90.00
#
_symmetry.space_group_name_H-M   'P 1'
#
loop_
_entity.id
_entity.type
_entity.pdbx_description
1 polymer ?
#
loop_
_entity_poly.entity_id
_entity_poly.type
_entity_poly.pdbx_seq_one_letter_code
_entity_poly.pdbx_strand_id
1 'polypeptide(L)'
;MKSTVLVVAAAIVLFARIDPHTQSMQVCDLTVHEWGTFTSVAGEDGAAIDWDALGCKDDLPGFVNDRGYRNFKFRWAGTVRMETPVMYFYSPRAMDARVKVAFPQGLITEWYPQADNVDVYKADGNGSLLRLPANLNGIDTTLRSLTGAIEWRKISVQPDTTPALPVENHPSRYYAARETDAAPIAVGGQHEKFLFYRGLGRIPVPLSARVSAGGTVIVENRRLDRVPAVILFENRGGRVGYRSVRNVGTTVTFDRPSLDRSLPQLLRDLETTLVANGLFPKEAHAMVDTWRDSWFEEGSRLIYILPSRAVDAMLPLEVEPAPAQTARVFVGRIELVTSETRR
;
A
#
# COMPACT_ATOMS: atom_id res chain seq x y z
N MET A 1 -87.55 -28.60 27.90
CA MET A 1 -86.18 -28.29 28.34
C MET A 1 -85.29 -28.22 27.10
N LYS A 2 -84.67 -27.06 26.85
CA LYS A 2 -83.81 -26.83 25.68
C LYS A 2 -82.43 -27.42 25.98
N SER A 3 -81.97 -28.38 25.17
CA SER A 3 -80.62 -28.95 25.28
C SER A 3 -79.73 -28.36 24.20
N THR A 4 -78.80 -27.50 24.63
CA THR A 4 -77.75 -26.90 23.80
C THR A 4 -76.62 -27.92 23.63
N VAL A 5 -76.31 -28.27 22.38
CA VAL A 5 -75.13 -29.10 22.04
C VAL A 5 -73.94 -28.18 21.84
N LEU A 6 -72.91 -28.34 22.67
CA LEU A 6 -71.65 -27.59 22.63
C LEU A 6 -70.67 -28.32 21.69
N VAL A 7 -70.27 -27.68 20.60
CA VAL A 7 -69.21 -28.16 19.71
C VAL A 7 -67.87 -27.66 20.27
N VAL A 8 -67.02 -28.58 20.72
CA VAL A 8 -65.65 -28.27 21.18
C VAL A 8 -64.71 -28.39 19.97
N ALA A 9 -64.16 -27.27 19.52
CA ALA A 9 -63.09 -27.23 18.53
C ALA A 9 -61.74 -27.52 19.19
N ALA A 10 -61.05 -28.57 18.75
CA ALA A 10 -59.70 -28.91 19.19
C ALA A 10 -58.68 -28.01 18.46
N ALA A 11 -57.98 -27.15 19.20
CA ALA A 11 -56.85 -26.37 18.69
C ALA A 11 -55.58 -27.24 18.69
N ILE A 12 -55.06 -27.53 17.51
CA ILE A 12 -53.74 -28.16 17.34
C ILE A 12 -52.69 -27.05 17.49
N VAL A 13 -51.95 -27.07 18.60
CA VAL A 13 -50.78 -26.20 18.81
C VAL A 13 -49.58 -26.88 18.16
N LEU A 14 -49.17 -26.38 16.99
CA LEU A 14 -47.92 -26.76 16.34
C LEU A 14 -46.75 -26.09 17.07
N PHE A 15 -46.01 -26.84 17.90
CA PHE A 15 -44.72 -26.37 18.40
C PHE A 15 -43.69 -26.48 17.28
N ALA A 16 -43.42 -25.37 16.60
CA ALA A 16 -42.23 -25.26 15.75
C ALA A 16 -40.99 -25.34 16.65
N ARG A 17 -40.20 -26.41 16.48
CA ARG A 17 -38.87 -26.50 17.08
C ARG A 17 -37.98 -25.46 16.41
N ILE A 18 -37.60 -24.43 17.16
CA ILE A 18 -36.55 -23.50 16.75
C ILE A 18 -35.23 -24.24 16.98
N ASP A 19 -34.57 -24.67 15.90
CA ASP A 19 -33.20 -25.17 15.97
C ASP A 19 -32.28 -24.02 16.41
N PRO A 20 -31.51 -24.16 17.52
CA PRO A 20 -30.59 -23.12 17.98
C PRO A 20 -29.25 -23.11 17.20
N HIS A 21 -29.24 -23.63 15.96
CA HIS A 21 -28.10 -23.54 15.06
C HIS A 21 -28.37 -22.60 13.88
N THR A 22 -28.82 -21.38 14.21
CA THR A 22 -28.46 -20.25 13.37
C THR A 22 -27.07 -19.84 13.81
N GLN A 23 -26.02 -20.28 13.09
CA GLN A 23 -24.72 -19.62 13.19
C GLN A 23 -24.99 -18.14 12.97
N SER A 24 -24.91 -17.32 14.03
CA SER A 24 -24.86 -15.88 13.86
C SER A 24 -23.69 -15.65 12.91
N MET A 25 -23.97 -15.22 11.68
CA MET A 25 -22.94 -14.66 10.82
C MET A 25 -22.30 -13.57 11.66
N GLN A 26 -21.11 -13.86 12.19
CA GLN A 26 -20.38 -12.92 13.00
C GLN A 26 -19.95 -11.82 12.04
N VAL A 27 -20.77 -10.78 11.92
CA VAL A 27 -20.43 -9.57 11.19
C VAL A 27 -19.15 -9.07 11.86
N CYS A 28 -18.05 -9.20 11.13
CA CYS A 28 -16.77 -8.69 11.60
C CYS A 28 -16.73 -7.20 11.29
N ASP A 29 -16.89 -6.37 12.32
CA ASP A 29 -16.75 -4.91 12.24
C ASP A 29 -15.28 -4.46 12.08
N LEU A 30 -14.46 -5.31 11.45
CA LEU A 30 -13.07 -5.02 11.15
C LEU A 30 -13.00 -4.21 9.85
N THR A 31 -12.39 -3.04 9.92
CA THR A 31 -12.00 -2.26 8.75
C THR A 31 -10.49 -2.28 8.63
N VAL A 32 -9.98 -2.60 7.44
CA VAL A 32 -8.55 -2.63 7.13
C VAL A 32 -8.23 -1.61 6.05
N HIS A 33 -7.37 -0.67 6.37
CA HIS A 33 -6.94 0.36 5.43
C HIS A 33 -5.45 0.22 5.17
N GLU A 34 -5.05 0.29 3.92
CA GLU A 34 -3.67 0.23 3.50
C GLU A 34 -3.34 1.42 2.60
N TRP A 35 -2.23 2.08 2.87
CA TRP A 35 -1.62 2.95 1.89
C TRP A 35 -0.16 2.60 1.69
N GLY A 36 0.36 2.90 0.50
CA GLY A 36 1.75 2.65 0.16
C GLY A 36 2.21 3.46 -1.03
N THR A 37 3.51 3.39 -1.33
CA THR A 37 4.13 4.14 -2.42
C THR A 37 4.96 3.22 -3.30
N PHE A 38 4.79 3.31 -4.62
CA PHE A 38 5.66 2.69 -5.60
C PHE A 38 6.50 3.76 -6.31
N THR A 39 7.82 3.66 -6.21
CA THR A 39 8.75 4.58 -6.86
C THR A 39 9.41 3.92 -8.06
N SER A 40 9.48 4.65 -9.18
CA SER A 40 10.19 4.25 -10.38
C SER A 40 10.93 5.45 -10.99
N VAL A 41 11.91 5.18 -11.86
CA VAL A 41 12.62 6.20 -12.64
C VAL A 41 12.29 5.98 -14.11
N ALA A 42 11.85 7.02 -14.81
CA ALA A 42 11.57 6.95 -16.24
C ALA A 42 12.85 7.10 -17.07
N GLY A 43 13.08 6.15 -17.97
CA GLY A 43 14.05 6.26 -19.06
C GLY A 43 13.57 7.19 -20.17
N GLU A 44 14.40 7.37 -21.19
CA GLU A 44 14.13 8.29 -22.31
C GLU A 44 12.89 7.88 -23.14
N ASP A 45 12.63 6.59 -23.23
CA ASP A 45 11.45 5.99 -23.88
C ASP A 45 10.22 5.95 -22.94
N GLY A 46 10.38 6.43 -21.71
CA GLY A 46 9.39 6.41 -20.65
C GLY A 46 9.16 5.04 -20.00
N ALA A 47 9.96 4.02 -20.34
CA ALA A 47 9.96 2.76 -19.59
C ALA A 47 10.65 2.95 -18.22
N ALA A 48 10.24 2.18 -17.22
CA ALA A 48 10.92 2.19 -15.93
C ALA A 48 12.31 1.54 -16.09
N ILE A 49 13.37 2.27 -15.72
CA ILE A 49 14.75 1.78 -15.82
C ILE A 49 15.17 1.07 -14.53
N ASP A 50 16.19 0.22 -14.65
CA ASP A 50 16.89 -0.34 -13.50
C ASP A 50 17.65 0.79 -12.77
N TRP A 51 17.43 0.91 -11.47
CA TRP A 51 18.10 1.89 -10.61
C TRP A 51 18.48 1.25 -9.27
N ASP A 52 19.34 1.92 -8.49
CA ASP A 52 19.64 1.51 -7.11
C ASP A 52 18.45 1.82 -6.20
N ALA A 53 17.43 0.98 -6.34
CA ALA A 53 16.21 1.06 -5.58
C ALA A 53 16.48 0.91 -4.09
N LEU A 54 17.49 0.13 -3.66
CA LEU A 54 17.80 -0.08 -2.24
C LEU A 54 18.70 1.02 -1.65
N GLY A 55 19.34 1.83 -2.50
CA GLY A 55 20.36 2.82 -2.17
C GLY A 55 19.90 4.12 -1.49
N CYS A 56 18.61 4.30 -1.19
CA CYS A 56 18.26 5.39 -0.29
C CYS A 56 18.86 5.11 1.10
N LYS A 57 19.39 6.19 1.68
CA LYS A 57 19.81 6.35 3.08
C LYS A 57 18.95 5.53 4.03
N ASP A 58 19.54 5.01 5.11
CA ASP A 58 18.81 4.43 6.24
C ASP A 58 17.75 5.42 6.78
N ASP A 59 16.55 5.36 6.20
CA ASP A 59 15.38 6.18 6.52
C ASP A 59 14.45 5.47 7.51
N LEU A 60 14.67 4.17 7.69
CA LEU A 60 13.91 3.32 8.60
C LEU A 60 14.59 3.22 9.97
N PRO A 61 13.81 3.24 11.06
CA PRO A 61 14.31 2.96 12.39
C PRO A 61 15.05 1.62 12.48
N GLY A 62 15.98 1.50 13.44
CA GLY A 62 16.77 0.30 13.70
C GLY A 62 15.97 -0.90 14.23
N PHE A 63 14.78 -0.67 14.81
CA PHE A 63 13.88 -1.75 15.22
C PHE A 63 13.14 -2.45 14.05
N VAL A 64 13.17 -1.88 12.84
CA VAL A 64 12.54 -2.49 11.67
C VAL A 64 13.37 -3.69 11.23
N ASN A 65 12.71 -4.83 11.05
CA ASN A 65 13.37 -6.05 10.62
C ASN A 65 13.80 -5.93 9.15
N ASP A 66 14.96 -6.51 8.83
CA ASP A 66 15.44 -6.61 7.46
C ASP A 66 16.09 -7.97 7.21
N ARG A 67 16.22 -8.36 5.94
CA ARG A 67 16.81 -9.65 5.53
C ARG A 67 18.36 -9.69 5.55
N GLY A 68 19.01 -8.81 6.30
CA GLY A 68 20.45 -8.57 6.26
C GLY A 68 20.88 -7.76 5.03
N TYR A 69 19.93 -7.22 4.26
CA TYR A 69 20.21 -6.50 3.02
C TYR A 69 20.75 -5.09 3.24
N ARG A 70 20.57 -4.51 4.43
CA ARG A 70 21.08 -3.17 4.75
C ARG A 70 22.61 -3.09 4.56
N ASN A 71 23.32 -4.22 4.71
CA ASN A 71 24.76 -4.34 4.51
C ASN A 71 25.18 -4.87 3.11
N PHE A 72 24.23 -5.29 2.25
CA PHE A 72 24.48 -5.91 0.93
C PHE A 72 23.71 -5.24 -0.22
N LYS A 73 23.37 -3.95 -0.08
CA LYS A 73 22.52 -3.18 -1.02
C LYS A 73 23.03 -3.13 -2.47
N PHE A 74 24.33 -3.32 -2.73
CA PHE A 74 24.99 -3.02 -4.01
C PHE A 74 24.77 -4.00 -5.18
N ARG A 75 23.90 -5.02 -5.09
CA ARG A 75 23.78 -6.04 -6.16
C ARG A 75 22.39 -6.22 -6.77
N TRP A 76 21.40 -5.42 -6.36
CA TRP A 76 20.00 -5.64 -6.72
C TRP A 76 19.42 -4.44 -7.44
N ALA A 77 19.32 -4.56 -8.76
CA ALA A 77 18.57 -3.62 -9.58
C ALA A 77 17.11 -4.05 -9.67
N GLY A 78 16.20 -3.11 -9.48
CA GLY A 78 14.78 -3.28 -9.77
C GLY A 78 14.25 -2.06 -10.49
N THR A 79 13.11 -2.21 -11.15
CA THR A 79 12.46 -1.08 -11.85
C THR A 79 11.51 -0.33 -10.91
N VAL A 80 11.10 -0.96 -9.81
CA VAL A 80 10.15 -0.41 -8.84
C VAL A 80 10.60 -0.68 -7.42
N ARG A 81 10.61 0.36 -6.60
CA ARG A 81 10.67 0.22 -5.14
C ARG A 81 9.28 0.35 -4.54
N MET A 82 8.88 -0.64 -3.75
CA MET A 82 7.71 -0.56 -2.88
C MET A 82 8.16 0.01 -1.55
N GLU A 83 7.94 1.30 -1.34
CA GLU A 83 8.59 2.07 -0.29
C GLU A 83 8.02 1.82 1.11
N THR A 84 6.80 2.27 1.41
CA THR A 84 6.25 2.16 2.77
C THR A 84 4.76 1.83 2.75
N PRO A 85 4.36 0.64 2.27
CA PRO A 85 3.08 0.08 2.66
C PRO A 85 2.92 0.03 4.18
N VAL A 86 1.87 0.67 4.69
CA VAL A 86 1.39 0.51 6.05
C VAL A 86 -0.08 0.09 6.04
N MET A 87 -0.44 -0.81 6.95
CA MET A 87 -1.79 -1.36 7.06
C MET A 87 -2.35 -1.15 8.45
N TYR A 88 -3.44 -0.39 8.53
CA TYR A 88 -4.18 -0.05 9.74
C TYR A 88 -5.37 -0.98 9.96
N PHE A 89 -5.72 -1.15 11.24
CA PHE A 89 -6.86 -1.92 11.67
C PHE A 89 -7.78 -1.02 12.51
N TYR A 90 -9.06 -1.06 12.20
CA TYR A 90 -10.10 -0.38 12.94
C TYR A 90 -11.14 -1.40 13.35
N SER A 91 -11.42 -1.46 14.65
CA SER A 91 -12.42 -2.36 15.22
C SER A 91 -12.97 -1.72 16.50
N PRO A 92 -14.28 -1.84 16.78
CA PRO A 92 -14.87 -1.36 18.04
C PRO A 92 -14.54 -2.26 19.24
N ARG A 93 -13.92 -3.42 19.03
CA ARG A 93 -13.57 -4.38 20.07
C ARG A 93 -12.23 -5.05 19.81
N ALA A 94 -11.56 -5.47 20.88
CA ALA A 94 -10.36 -6.29 20.76
C ALA A 94 -10.66 -7.58 20.01
N MET A 95 -9.76 -7.97 19.10
CA MET A 95 -9.87 -9.18 18.31
C MET A 95 -8.52 -9.63 17.78
N ASP A 96 -8.45 -10.90 17.37
CA ASP A 96 -7.29 -11.42 16.65
C ASP A 96 -7.55 -11.38 15.14
N ALA A 97 -6.50 -11.08 14.38
CA ALA A 97 -6.49 -11.11 12.92
C ALA A 97 -5.25 -11.83 12.38
N ARG A 98 -5.35 -12.30 11.15
CA ARG A 98 -4.27 -12.81 10.31
C ARG A 98 -4.21 -12.00 9.04
N VAL A 99 -2.99 -11.67 8.59
CA VAL A 99 -2.74 -10.99 7.34
C VAL A 99 -1.66 -11.74 6.57
N LYS A 100 -1.89 -11.95 5.28
CA LYS A 100 -0.88 -12.43 4.34
C LYS A 100 -0.88 -11.54 3.10
N VAL A 101 0.31 -11.13 2.69
CA VAL A 101 0.54 -10.34 1.48
C VAL A 101 1.48 -11.11 0.56
N ALA A 102 1.11 -11.26 -0.70
CA ALA A 102 2.00 -11.72 -1.75
C ALA A 102 2.53 -10.53 -2.56
N PHE A 103 3.72 -10.66 -3.12
CA PHE A 103 4.33 -9.67 -3.99
C PHE A 103 4.91 -10.36 -5.24
N PRO A 104 4.07 -10.67 -6.24
CA PRO A 104 4.51 -11.26 -7.50
C PRO A 104 5.52 -10.36 -8.21
N GLN A 105 6.56 -10.96 -8.76
CA GLN A 105 7.71 -10.28 -9.37
C GLN A 105 8.44 -9.33 -8.41
N GLY A 106 8.41 -9.63 -7.12
CA GLY A 106 9.02 -8.83 -6.09
C GLY A 106 9.49 -9.63 -4.88
N LEU A 107 10.15 -8.93 -3.97
CA LEU A 107 10.69 -9.43 -2.72
C LEU A 107 10.28 -8.51 -1.58
N ILE A 108 9.92 -9.09 -0.45
CA ILE A 108 9.81 -8.37 0.81
C ILE A 108 11.22 -8.27 1.41
N THR A 109 11.62 -7.04 1.75
CA THR A 109 13.00 -6.70 2.16
C THR A 109 13.05 -6.22 3.60
N GLU A 110 12.06 -5.44 4.05
CA GLU A 110 11.95 -4.93 5.41
C GLU A 110 10.50 -5.00 5.91
N TRP A 111 10.29 -5.19 7.23
CA TRP A 111 8.95 -5.27 7.83
C TRP A 111 8.95 -5.04 9.34
N TYR A 112 7.81 -4.65 9.88
CA TYR A 112 7.57 -4.55 11.31
C TYR A 112 6.05 -4.60 11.59
N PRO A 113 5.57 -5.22 12.69
CA PRO A 113 6.27 -6.09 13.64
C PRO A 113 6.82 -7.38 13.01
N GLN A 114 7.51 -8.20 13.79
CA GLN A 114 8.07 -9.50 13.37
C GLN A 114 6.98 -10.41 12.80
N ALA A 115 7.10 -10.73 11.52
CA ALA A 115 6.22 -11.67 10.83
C ALA A 115 6.52 -13.13 11.20
N ASP A 116 5.50 -13.98 11.14
CA ASP A 116 5.63 -15.42 11.31
C ASP A 116 6.41 -16.04 10.14
N ASN A 117 6.12 -15.57 8.92
CA ASN A 117 6.79 -16.00 7.71
C ASN A 117 7.15 -14.81 6.82
N VAL A 118 8.35 -14.84 6.26
CA VAL A 118 8.74 -14.03 5.10
C VAL A 118 9.39 -14.98 4.10
N ASP A 119 8.66 -15.32 3.05
CA ASP A 119 9.01 -16.36 2.09
C ASP A 119 9.36 -15.77 0.71
N VAL A 120 10.04 -16.55 -0.09
CA VAL A 120 10.21 -16.31 -1.53
C VAL A 120 9.87 -17.59 -2.27
N TYR A 121 8.99 -17.48 -3.24
CA TYR A 121 8.62 -18.58 -4.14
C TYR A 121 9.18 -18.29 -5.52
N LYS A 122 9.60 -19.34 -6.23
CA LYS A 122 9.99 -19.29 -7.63
C LYS A 122 9.00 -20.11 -8.44
N ALA A 123 8.40 -19.51 -9.47
CA ALA A 123 7.64 -20.26 -10.45
C ALA A 123 8.60 -21.12 -11.29
N ASP A 124 8.32 -22.42 -11.40
CA ASP A 124 8.95 -23.25 -12.42
C ASP A 124 8.32 -22.99 -13.80
N GLY A 125 8.94 -23.52 -14.86
CA GLY A 125 8.44 -23.37 -16.24
C GLY A 125 7.07 -24.02 -16.48
N ASN A 126 6.55 -24.78 -15.50
CA ASN A 126 5.28 -25.49 -15.55
C ASN A 126 4.21 -24.84 -14.64
N GLY A 127 4.51 -23.71 -14.00
CA GLY A 127 3.59 -22.96 -13.15
C GLY A 127 3.50 -23.43 -11.69
N SER A 128 4.32 -24.40 -11.26
CA SER A 128 4.42 -24.78 -9.84
C SER A 128 5.30 -23.79 -9.08
N LEU A 129 4.95 -23.52 -7.81
CA LEU A 129 5.71 -22.61 -6.95
C LEU A 129 6.65 -23.40 -6.03
N LEU A 130 7.96 -23.22 -6.21
CA LEU A 130 9.00 -23.76 -5.33
C LEU A 130 9.39 -22.71 -4.28
N ARG A 131 9.25 -23.05 -2.98
CA ARG A 131 9.76 -22.20 -1.89
C ARG A 131 11.29 -22.22 -1.87
N LEU A 132 11.90 -21.04 -1.91
CA LEU A 132 13.35 -20.87 -1.85
C LEU A 132 13.87 -20.87 -0.41
N PRO A 133 15.12 -21.32 -0.17
CA PRO A 133 15.74 -21.25 1.15
C PRO A 133 16.01 -19.80 1.58
N ALA A 134 16.02 -19.57 2.90
CA ALA A 134 16.16 -18.23 3.49
C ALA A 134 17.48 -17.51 3.16
N ASN A 135 18.53 -18.25 2.81
CA ASN A 135 19.81 -17.68 2.38
C ASN A 135 19.79 -17.15 0.94
N LEU A 136 18.73 -17.44 0.17
CA LEU A 136 18.48 -16.94 -1.18
C LEU A 136 19.65 -17.20 -2.15
N ASN A 137 20.44 -18.24 -1.90
CA ASN A 137 21.52 -18.66 -2.79
C ASN A 137 20.93 -19.09 -4.15
N GLY A 138 21.49 -18.56 -5.24
CA GLY A 138 21.03 -18.89 -6.61
C GLY A 138 19.70 -18.25 -7.02
N ILE A 139 19.24 -17.24 -6.28
CA ILE A 139 18.04 -16.46 -6.59
C ILE A 139 18.13 -15.75 -7.96
N ASP A 140 16.99 -15.73 -8.65
CA ASP A 140 16.80 -14.98 -9.88
C ASP A 140 16.84 -13.47 -9.60
N THR A 141 17.98 -12.84 -9.85
CA THR A 141 18.17 -11.39 -9.66
C THR A 141 17.33 -10.55 -10.61
N THR A 142 16.69 -11.15 -11.62
CA THR A 142 15.74 -10.42 -12.48
C THR A 142 14.40 -10.18 -11.81
N LEU A 143 14.10 -10.88 -10.71
CA LEU A 143 12.84 -10.90 -9.96
C LEU A 143 11.63 -11.43 -10.74
N ARG A 144 11.73 -11.66 -12.05
CA ARG A 144 10.58 -11.94 -12.93
C ARG A 144 9.89 -13.26 -12.62
N SER A 145 10.64 -14.25 -12.13
CA SER A 145 10.09 -15.56 -11.75
C SER A 145 9.76 -15.68 -10.26
N LEU A 146 9.99 -14.62 -9.48
CA LEU A 146 9.87 -14.66 -8.02
C LEU A 146 8.53 -14.14 -7.54
N THR A 147 8.11 -14.63 -6.39
CA THR A 147 6.99 -14.08 -5.61
C THR A 147 7.41 -14.02 -4.15
N GLY A 148 7.61 -12.81 -3.64
CA GLY A 148 7.77 -12.57 -2.20
C GLY A 148 6.45 -12.80 -1.49
N ALA A 149 6.49 -13.22 -0.23
CA ALA A 149 5.30 -13.24 0.62
C ALA A 149 5.67 -12.92 2.06
N ILE A 150 4.75 -12.28 2.77
CA ILE A 150 4.85 -12.00 4.20
C ILE A 150 3.53 -12.35 4.90
N GLU A 151 3.60 -12.93 6.09
CA GLU A 151 2.44 -13.37 6.84
C GLU A 151 2.59 -13.12 8.34
N TRP A 152 1.54 -12.55 8.92
CA TRP A 152 1.30 -12.47 10.36
C TRP A 152 0.07 -13.31 10.69
N ARG A 153 0.24 -14.37 11.47
CA ARG A 153 -0.81 -15.34 11.80
C ARG A 153 -1.60 -14.94 13.04
N LYS A 154 -1.01 -14.12 13.92
CA LYS A 154 -1.64 -13.69 15.16
C LYS A 154 -1.35 -12.22 15.46
N ILE A 155 -2.22 -11.36 14.95
CA ILE A 155 -2.24 -9.93 15.22
C ILE A 155 -3.34 -9.67 16.26
N SER A 156 -2.98 -9.20 17.44
CA SER A 156 -3.96 -8.74 18.42
C SER A 156 -4.28 -7.28 18.14
N VAL A 157 -5.49 -6.98 17.67
CA VAL A 157 -6.00 -5.62 17.46
C VAL A 157 -6.59 -5.13 18.79
N GLN A 158 -6.12 -3.99 19.29
CA GLN A 158 -6.34 -3.53 20.66
C GLN A 158 -6.90 -2.10 20.68
N PRO A 159 -8.17 -1.87 20.27
CA PRO A 159 -8.79 -0.54 20.35
C PRO A 159 -8.86 -0.06 21.80
N ASP A 160 -8.91 1.26 21.98
CA ASP A 160 -8.97 1.93 23.29
C ASP A 160 -7.78 1.66 24.23
N THR A 161 -6.64 1.26 23.65
CA THR A 161 -5.37 1.11 24.37
C THR A 161 -4.33 2.12 23.89
N THR A 162 -3.32 2.37 24.72
CA THR A 162 -2.19 3.26 24.39
C THR A 162 -0.87 2.58 24.77
N PRO A 163 -0.46 1.50 24.07
CA PRO A 163 0.79 0.82 24.38
C PRO A 163 1.98 1.73 24.09
N ALA A 164 3.11 1.48 24.77
CA ALA A 164 4.37 2.09 24.40
C ALA A 164 4.80 1.56 23.02
N LEU A 165 5.00 2.48 22.07
CA LEU A 165 5.47 2.16 20.73
C LEU A 165 6.99 2.37 20.66
N PRO A 166 7.72 1.57 19.87
CA PRO A 166 9.16 1.77 19.70
C PRO A 166 9.44 3.13 19.07
N VAL A 167 10.35 3.89 19.64
CA VAL A 167 10.80 5.17 19.11
C VAL A 167 12.28 5.33 19.40
N GLU A 168 13.02 5.79 18.40
CA GLU A 168 14.44 6.06 18.50
C GLU A 168 14.69 7.56 18.61
N ASN A 169 15.86 7.94 19.12
CA ASN A 169 16.17 9.35 19.42
C ASN A 169 16.39 10.23 18.18
N HIS A 170 16.43 9.64 16.98
CA HIS A 170 16.56 10.38 15.73
C HIS A 170 15.22 10.50 15.00
N PRO A 171 14.97 11.62 14.30
CA PRO A 171 13.74 11.79 13.54
C PRO A 171 13.67 10.75 12.41
N SER A 172 12.51 10.15 12.23
CA SER A 172 12.20 9.30 11.08
C SER A 172 10.80 9.60 10.58
N ARG A 173 10.64 9.64 9.26
CA ARG A 173 9.34 9.76 8.61
C ARG A 173 8.39 8.61 8.94
N TYR A 174 8.93 7.46 9.37
CA TYR A 174 8.17 6.31 9.84
C TYR A 174 7.14 6.71 10.90
N TYR A 175 7.49 7.62 11.80
CA TYR A 175 6.62 8.01 12.91
C TYR A 175 5.42 8.84 12.47
N ALA A 176 5.49 9.57 11.35
CA ALA A 176 4.35 10.34 10.83
C ALA A 176 3.17 9.43 10.46
N ALA A 177 3.44 8.19 10.03
CA ALA A 177 2.42 7.19 9.73
C ALA A 177 1.58 6.78 10.96
N ARG A 178 2.00 7.13 12.18
CA ARG A 178 1.25 6.84 13.43
C ARG A 178 0.11 7.82 13.70
N GLU A 179 0.06 8.95 13.02
CA GLU A 179 -0.92 10.03 13.28
C GLU A 179 -2.32 9.72 12.71
N THR A 180 -2.89 8.58 13.09
CA THR A 180 -4.21 8.07 12.68
C THR A 180 -5.08 7.66 13.87
N ASP A 181 -6.34 7.33 13.63
CA ASP A 181 -7.23 6.75 14.66
C ASP A 181 -7.20 5.21 14.68
N ALA A 182 -6.22 4.59 14.02
CA ALA A 182 -6.10 3.13 13.96
C ALA A 182 -5.87 2.54 15.36
N ALA A 183 -6.49 1.38 15.60
CA ALA A 183 -6.27 0.63 16.82
C ALA A 183 -4.80 0.13 16.85
N PRO A 184 -4.09 0.29 17.98
CA PRO A 184 -2.82 -0.37 18.18
C PRO A 184 -2.94 -1.89 17.96
N ILE A 185 -1.87 -2.48 17.44
CA ILE A 185 -1.73 -3.91 17.25
C ILE A 185 -0.57 -4.43 18.10
N ALA A 186 -0.68 -5.69 18.51
CA ALA A 186 0.39 -6.45 19.13
C ALA A 186 0.65 -7.76 18.37
N VAL A 187 1.92 -8.02 18.07
CA VAL A 187 2.38 -9.26 17.42
C VAL A 187 3.62 -9.73 18.17
N GLY A 188 3.56 -10.92 18.78
CA GLY A 188 4.72 -11.49 19.48
C GLY A 188 5.32 -10.58 20.57
N GLY A 189 4.51 -9.71 21.19
CA GLY A 189 4.96 -8.72 22.19
C GLY A 189 5.51 -7.41 21.62
N GLN A 190 5.59 -7.27 20.30
CA GLN A 190 5.89 -6.00 19.62
C GLN A 190 4.60 -5.24 19.35
N HIS A 191 4.62 -3.93 19.56
CA HIS A 191 3.46 -3.04 19.43
C HIS A 191 3.67 -2.00 18.33
N GLU A 192 2.64 -1.74 17.54
CA GLU A 192 2.61 -0.68 16.52
C GLU A 192 1.17 -0.23 16.25
N LYS A 193 0.94 0.83 15.47
CA LYS A 193 -0.39 1.21 14.97
C LYS A 193 -0.74 0.59 13.61
N PHE A 194 0.20 -0.09 12.99
CA PHE A 194 0.08 -0.64 11.65
C PHE A 194 1.04 -1.81 11.44
N LEU A 195 0.73 -2.68 10.47
CA LEU A 195 1.76 -3.52 9.85
C LEU A 195 2.52 -2.69 8.83
N PHE A 196 3.83 -2.73 8.86
CA PHE A 196 4.72 -2.14 7.88
C PHE A 196 5.42 -3.25 7.10
N TYR A 197 5.51 -3.07 5.79
CA TYR A 197 6.37 -3.89 4.94
C TYR A 197 6.87 -3.09 3.74
N ARG A 198 8.09 -3.36 3.31
CA ARG A 198 8.79 -2.72 2.19
C ARG A 198 9.35 -3.82 1.29
N GLY A 199 9.50 -3.49 0.01
CA GLY A 199 9.99 -4.46 -0.96
C GLY A 199 10.59 -3.87 -2.21
N LEU A 200 11.23 -4.76 -2.96
CA LEU A 200 11.80 -4.49 -4.28
C LEU A 200 11.06 -5.30 -5.33
N GLY A 201 10.66 -4.67 -6.43
CA GLY A 201 9.93 -5.34 -7.49
C GLY A 201 10.41 -4.97 -8.89
N ARG A 202 10.13 -5.88 -9.83
CA ARG A 202 10.14 -5.61 -11.27
C ARG A 202 8.72 -5.74 -11.82
N ILE A 203 7.80 -5.02 -11.18
CA ILE A 203 6.39 -5.05 -11.53
C ILE A 203 6.07 -4.04 -12.64
N PRO A 204 5.13 -4.37 -13.54
CA PRO A 204 4.67 -3.44 -14.56
C PRO A 204 3.78 -2.33 -13.96
N VAL A 205 4.33 -1.13 -13.77
CA VAL A 205 3.61 0.07 -13.31
C VAL A 205 2.56 0.55 -14.31
N PRO A 206 1.42 1.13 -13.85
CA PRO A 206 0.34 1.53 -14.74
C PRO A 206 0.72 2.64 -15.72
N LEU A 207 1.53 3.60 -15.28
CA LEU A 207 1.91 4.75 -16.09
C LEU A 207 3.34 4.64 -16.61
N SER A 208 3.51 5.10 -17.84
CA SER A 208 4.78 5.45 -18.45
C SER A 208 4.82 6.96 -18.68
N ALA A 209 5.99 7.56 -18.58
CA ALA A 209 6.14 9.00 -18.76
C ALA A 209 7.45 9.33 -19.45
N ARG A 210 7.39 10.18 -20.47
CA ARG A 210 8.58 10.65 -21.19
C ARG A 210 8.55 12.14 -21.40
N VAL A 211 9.73 12.75 -21.41
CA VAL A 211 9.89 14.18 -21.70
C VAL A 211 10.24 14.32 -23.18
N SER A 212 9.42 15.05 -23.92
CA SER A 212 9.68 15.35 -25.34
C SER A 212 10.83 16.37 -25.48
N ALA A 213 11.40 16.49 -26.69
CA ALA A 213 12.44 17.48 -26.97
C ALA A 213 11.99 18.93 -26.71
N GLY A 214 10.68 19.21 -26.79
CA GLY A 214 10.10 20.53 -26.49
C GLY A 214 9.82 20.76 -24.99
N GLY A 215 10.17 19.82 -24.11
CA GLY A 215 9.95 19.92 -22.66
C GLY A 215 8.55 19.53 -22.19
N THR A 216 7.65 19.18 -23.10
CA THR A 216 6.31 18.64 -22.77
C THR A 216 6.44 17.22 -22.24
N VAL A 217 5.71 16.89 -21.18
CA VAL A 217 5.67 15.55 -20.58
C VAL A 217 4.48 14.78 -21.13
N ILE A 218 4.76 13.61 -21.70
CA ILE A 218 3.74 12.71 -22.26
C ILE A 218 3.60 11.52 -21.32
N VAL A 219 2.39 11.30 -20.83
CA VAL A 219 2.05 10.24 -19.88
C VAL A 219 1.09 9.28 -20.53
N GLU A 220 1.46 8.01 -20.56
CA GLU A 220 0.70 6.91 -21.15
C GLU A 220 0.27 5.94 -20.07
N ASN A 221 -1.04 5.73 -19.96
CA ASN A 221 -1.62 4.65 -19.18
C ASN A 221 -1.58 3.35 -19.98
N ARG A 222 -0.81 2.39 -19.49
CA ARG A 222 -0.61 1.07 -20.12
C ARG A 222 -1.61 0.04 -19.62
N ARG A 223 -2.64 0.46 -18.87
CA ARG A 223 -3.69 -0.38 -18.30
C ARG A 223 -5.07 0.01 -18.82
N LEU A 224 -6.01 -0.93 -18.69
CA LEU A 224 -7.41 -0.71 -19.05
C LEU A 224 -8.13 0.20 -18.05
N ASP A 225 -7.78 0.09 -16.77
CA ASP A 225 -8.38 0.89 -15.71
C ASP A 225 -7.89 2.33 -15.78
N ARG A 226 -8.81 3.28 -15.59
CA ARG A 226 -8.48 4.71 -15.55
C ARG A 226 -7.64 5.02 -14.31
N VAL A 227 -6.63 5.87 -14.47
CA VAL A 227 -5.85 6.38 -13.35
C VAL A 227 -6.61 7.56 -12.70
N PRO A 228 -6.97 7.48 -11.40
CA PRO A 228 -7.85 8.46 -10.75
C PRO A 228 -7.32 9.90 -10.79
N ALA A 229 -6.03 10.09 -10.54
CA ALA A 229 -5.39 11.39 -10.59
C ALA A 229 -3.91 11.26 -10.95
N VAL A 230 -3.41 12.21 -11.73
CA VAL A 230 -2.00 12.38 -12.10
C VAL A 230 -1.62 13.84 -11.87
N ILE A 231 -0.50 14.05 -11.18
CA ILE A 231 0.08 15.36 -10.89
C ILE A 231 1.47 15.39 -11.51
N LEU A 232 1.71 16.32 -12.43
CA LEU A 232 3.06 16.73 -12.81
C LEU A 232 3.54 17.77 -11.81
N PHE A 233 4.60 17.45 -11.08
CA PHE A 233 5.24 18.32 -10.11
C PHE A 233 6.63 18.75 -10.60
N GLU A 234 6.97 20.00 -10.32
CA GLU A 234 8.30 20.53 -10.52
C GLU A 234 8.73 21.44 -9.36
N ASN A 235 9.96 21.25 -8.89
CA ASN A 235 10.66 22.15 -7.99
C ASN A 235 12.01 22.53 -8.58
N ARG A 236 12.29 23.84 -8.67
CA ARG A 236 13.61 24.38 -9.03
C ARG A 236 14.04 25.49 -8.09
N GLY A 237 15.12 25.27 -7.36
CA GLY A 237 15.66 26.23 -6.40
C GLY A 237 14.62 26.65 -5.34
N GLY A 238 13.74 25.73 -4.95
CA GLY A 238 12.65 25.98 -4.00
C GLY A 238 11.38 26.60 -4.61
N ARG A 239 11.38 26.95 -5.90
CA ARG A 239 10.19 27.44 -6.61
C ARG A 239 9.39 26.26 -7.16
N VAL A 240 8.11 26.19 -6.80
CA VAL A 240 7.24 25.04 -7.08
C VAL A 240 6.24 25.36 -8.18
N GLY A 241 6.01 24.40 -9.07
CA GLY A 241 4.95 24.39 -10.06
C GLY A 241 4.28 23.02 -10.14
N TYR A 242 2.98 22.98 -10.42
CA TYR A 242 2.30 21.71 -10.67
C TYR A 242 1.11 21.84 -11.64
N ARG A 243 0.78 20.73 -12.31
CA ARG A 243 -0.46 20.53 -13.07
C ARG A 243 -1.08 19.21 -12.67
N SER A 244 -2.40 19.13 -12.64
CA SER A 244 -3.12 17.91 -12.30
C SER A 244 -4.24 17.62 -13.30
N VAL A 245 -4.45 16.33 -13.56
CA VAL A 245 -5.56 15.80 -14.37
C VAL A 245 -6.16 14.61 -13.65
N ARG A 246 -7.48 14.45 -13.75
CA ARG A 246 -8.23 13.33 -13.18
C ARG A 246 -8.69 12.35 -14.25
N ASN A 247 -8.93 11.10 -13.85
CA ASN A 247 -9.54 10.06 -14.69
C ASN A 247 -8.83 9.81 -16.03
N VAL A 248 -7.49 9.73 -15.99
CA VAL A 248 -6.65 9.53 -17.19
C VAL A 248 -6.94 8.14 -17.78
N GLY A 249 -7.44 8.14 -19.03
CA GLY A 249 -7.79 6.93 -19.77
C GLY A 249 -6.59 6.29 -20.45
N THR A 250 -6.10 6.91 -21.53
CA THR A 250 -5.03 6.37 -22.38
C THR A 250 -3.78 7.24 -22.34
N THR A 251 -3.88 8.50 -22.74
CA THR A 251 -2.74 9.41 -22.82
C THR A 251 -3.14 10.78 -22.29
N VAL A 252 -2.22 11.43 -21.58
CA VAL A 252 -2.31 12.84 -21.21
C VAL A 252 -0.98 13.52 -21.47
N THR A 253 -1.05 14.77 -21.93
CA THR A 253 0.11 15.59 -22.24
C THR A 253 0.11 16.79 -21.31
N PHE A 254 1.24 17.05 -20.66
CA PHE A 254 1.42 18.18 -19.77
C PHE A 254 2.48 19.12 -20.31
N ASP A 255 2.12 20.39 -20.48
CA ASP A 255 3.12 21.45 -20.56
C ASP A 255 3.80 21.63 -19.22
N ARG A 256 5.06 22.10 -19.24
CA ARG A 256 5.80 22.43 -18.02
C ARG A 256 4.98 23.43 -17.17
N PRO A 257 4.87 23.22 -15.85
CA PRO A 257 4.16 24.16 -14.99
C PRO A 257 4.97 25.45 -14.81
N SER A 258 4.28 26.57 -14.60
CA SER A 258 4.91 27.77 -14.06
C SER A 258 5.35 27.53 -12.62
N LEU A 259 6.51 28.07 -12.24
CA LEU A 259 7.11 27.90 -10.91
C LEU A 259 6.71 29.03 -9.95
N ASP A 260 5.40 29.21 -9.80
CA ASP A 260 4.73 30.27 -9.03
C ASP A 260 3.59 29.72 -8.14
N ARG A 261 3.55 28.40 -7.94
CA ARG A 261 2.49 27.71 -7.21
C ARG A 261 2.86 27.47 -5.74
N SER A 262 1.83 27.31 -4.92
CA SER A 262 1.97 27.07 -3.47
C SER A 262 2.07 25.58 -3.16
N LEU A 263 3.19 25.15 -2.55
CA LEU A 263 3.32 23.79 -2.04
C LEU A 263 2.24 23.45 -0.99
N PRO A 264 1.93 24.31 0.01
CA PRO A 264 0.82 24.05 0.92
C PRO A 264 -0.54 23.80 0.25
N GLN A 265 -0.82 24.46 -0.89
CA GLN A 265 -2.05 24.18 -1.64
C GLN A 265 -2.00 22.80 -2.29
N LEU A 266 -0.87 22.43 -2.90
CA LEU A 266 -0.67 21.11 -3.48
C LEU A 266 -0.86 19.99 -2.44
N LEU A 267 -0.33 20.16 -1.22
CA LEU A 267 -0.48 19.18 -0.14
C LEU A 267 -1.96 18.98 0.21
N ARG A 268 -2.74 20.07 0.36
CA ARG A 268 -4.20 19.99 0.60
C ARG A 268 -4.95 19.34 -0.56
N ASP A 269 -4.59 19.67 -1.80
CA ASP A 269 -5.20 19.08 -2.99
C ASP A 269 -4.93 17.56 -3.05
N LEU A 270 -3.72 17.14 -2.67
CA LEU A 270 -3.31 15.74 -2.61
C LEU A 270 -4.04 14.99 -1.49
N GLU A 271 -4.11 15.53 -0.27
CA GLU A 271 -4.88 14.95 0.83
C GLU A 271 -6.36 14.78 0.45
N THR A 272 -6.98 15.81 -0.15
CA THR A 272 -8.36 15.73 -0.65
C THR A 272 -8.52 14.61 -1.69
N THR A 273 -7.53 14.45 -2.56
CA THR A 273 -7.52 13.39 -3.58
C THR A 273 -7.38 12.01 -2.93
N LEU A 274 -6.51 11.84 -1.95
CA LEU A 274 -6.33 10.58 -1.21
C LEU A 274 -7.61 10.17 -0.46
N VAL A 275 -8.27 11.14 0.19
CA VAL A 275 -9.57 10.90 0.86
C VAL A 275 -10.64 10.48 -0.14
N ALA A 276 -10.72 11.16 -1.29
CA ALA A 276 -11.66 10.80 -2.35
C ALA A 276 -11.43 9.39 -2.94
N ASN A 277 -10.26 8.79 -2.70
CA ASN A 277 -9.92 7.43 -3.14
C ASN A 277 -10.01 6.39 -2.00
N GLY A 278 -10.47 6.77 -0.81
CA GLY A 278 -10.84 5.84 0.26
C GLY A 278 -10.04 5.96 1.55
N LEU A 279 -9.01 6.80 1.61
CA LEU A 279 -8.32 7.05 2.88
C LEU A 279 -9.17 7.90 3.84
N PHE A 280 -9.03 7.66 5.13
CA PHE A 280 -9.52 8.58 6.13
C PHE A 280 -8.67 9.86 6.16
N PRO A 281 -9.23 11.02 6.59
CA PRO A 281 -8.50 12.28 6.58
C PRO A 281 -7.14 12.23 7.31
N LYS A 282 -7.08 11.55 8.47
CA LYS A 282 -5.82 11.38 9.21
C LYS A 282 -4.82 10.46 8.52
N GLU A 283 -5.29 9.42 7.82
CA GLU A 283 -4.42 8.55 7.02
C GLU A 283 -3.82 9.31 5.83
N ALA A 284 -4.64 10.11 5.14
CA ALA A 284 -4.19 10.95 4.03
C ALA A 284 -3.14 11.98 4.48
N HIS A 285 -3.39 12.64 5.61
CA HIS A 285 -2.43 13.56 6.22
C HIS A 285 -1.12 12.85 6.61
N ALA A 286 -1.22 11.72 7.32
CA ALA A 286 -0.08 10.91 7.72
C ALA A 286 0.77 10.43 6.53
N MET A 287 0.13 10.02 5.42
CA MET A 287 0.83 9.65 4.19
C MET A 287 1.60 10.84 3.59
N VAL A 288 0.95 12.00 3.48
CA VAL A 288 1.57 13.20 2.90
C VAL A 288 2.74 13.67 3.75
N ASP A 289 2.61 13.69 5.07
CA ASP A 289 3.69 14.07 5.97
C ASP A 289 4.83 13.04 6.00
N THR A 290 4.54 11.74 5.86
CA THR A 290 5.57 10.69 5.72
C THR A 290 6.47 10.94 4.51
N TRP A 291 5.94 11.50 3.43
CA TRP A 291 6.69 11.65 2.17
C TRP A 291 7.07 13.09 1.82
N ARG A 292 6.69 14.06 2.66
CA ARG A 292 6.80 15.50 2.37
C ARG A 292 8.21 15.95 1.99
N ASP A 293 9.22 15.41 2.67
CA ASP A 293 10.63 15.74 2.49
C ASP A 293 11.27 15.02 1.28
N SER A 294 10.56 14.09 0.62
CA SER A 294 11.06 13.35 -0.55
C SER A 294 10.23 13.57 -1.81
N TRP A 295 8.90 13.64 -1.74
CA TRP A 295 8.05 13.87 -2.91
C TRP A 295 8.17 15.28 -3.48
N PHE A 296 8.65 16.24 -2.70
CA PHE A 296 8.65 17.65 -3.11
C PHE A 296 10.05 18.28 -3.12
N GLU A 297 11.10 17.45 -3.14
CA GLU A 297 12.48 17.88 -3.32
C GLU A 297 12.75 18.43 -4.73
N GLU A 298 13.95 18.97 -4.97
CA GLU A 298 14.39 19.48 -6.28
C GLU A 298 14.19 18.43 -7.38
N GLY A 299 13.63 18.83 -8.53
CA GLY A 299 13.44 17.93 -9.67
C GLY A 299 12.03 17.94 -10.27
N SER A 300 11.81 17.07 -11.25
CA SER A 300 10.51 16.91 -11.93
C SER A 300 10.04 15.47 -11.75
N ARG A 301 8.79 15.30 -11.36
CA ARG A 301 8.22 13.96 -11.14
C ARG A 301 6.72 13.93 -11.38
N LEU A 302 6.23 12.73 -11.67
CA LEU A 302 4.81 12.44 -11.63
C LEU A 302 4.45 11.81 -10.29
N ILE A 303 3.34 12.26 -9.72
CA ILE A 303 2.69 11.67 -8.56
C ILE A 303 1.29 11.27 -9.01
N TYR A 304 0.91 10.01 -8.85
CA TYR A 304 -0.40 9.52 -9.31
C TYR A 304 -1.01 8.50 -8.35
N ILE A 305 -2.33 8.38 -8.36
CA ILE A 305 -3.03 7.36 -7.58
C ILE A 305 -3.10 6.07 -8.42
N LEU A 306 -2.69 4.94 -7.87
CA LEU A 306 -2.82 3.66 -8.57
C LEU A 306 -4.30 3.22 -8.61
N PRO A 307 -4.79 2.67 -9.74
CA PRO A 307 -6.10 2.02 -9.77
C PRO A 307 -6.15 0.84 -8.78
N SER A 308 -7.23 0.69 -8.02
CA SER A 308 -7.34 -0.35 -6.98
C SER A 308 -7.10 -1.76 -7.52
N ARG A 309 -7.65 -2.09 -8.71
CA ARG A 309 -7.41 -3.38 -9.38
C ARG A 309 -5.92 -3.62 -9.69
N ALA A 310 -5.17 -2.56 -10.00
CA ALA A 310 -3.73 -2.68 -10.21
C ALA A 310 -3.01 -2.99 -8.90
N VAL A 311 -3.41 -2.36 -7.79
CA VAL A 311 -2.89 -2.65 -6.44
C VAL A 311 -3.17 -4.10 -6.06
N ASP A 312 -4.39 -4.59 -6.26
CA ASP A 312 -4.77 -5.97 -5.91
C ASP A 312 -4.00 -7.02 -6.70
N ALA A 313 -3.68 -6.74 -7.97
CA ALA A 313 -2.84 -7.61 -8.79
C ALA A 313 -1.35 -7.55 -8.39
N MET A 314 -0.87 -6.39 -7.95
CA MET A 314 0.53 -6.18 -7.53
C MET A 314 0.80 -6.73 -6.13
N LEU A 315 -0.18 -6.62 -5.23
CA LEU A 315 -0.08 -7.01 -3.83
C LEU A 315 -1.32 -7.78 -3.43
N PRO A 316 -1.49 -9.04 -3.85
CA PRO A 316 -2.60 -9.87 -3.38
C PRO A 316 -2.62 -9.94 -1.85
N LEU A 317 -3.78 -9.63 -1.28
CA LEU A 317 -4.00 -9.48 0.16
C LEU A 317 -5.03 -10.51 0.64
N GLU A 318 -4.67 -11.26 1.67
CA GLU A 318 -5.59 -12.11 2.44
C GLU A 318 -5.65 -11.58 3.88
N VAL A 319 -6.87 -11.37 4.39
CA VAL A 319 -7.12 -10.97 5.78
C VAL A 319 -8.19 -11.86 6.39
N GLU A 320 -7.92 -12.36 7.60
CA GLU A 320 -8.84 -13.19 8.37
C GLU A 320 -8.99 -12.64 9.79
N PRO A 321 -10.22 -12.49 10.34
CA PRO A 321 -11.48 -12.67 9.63
C PRO A 321 -11.62 -11.67 8.46
N ALA A 322 -12.46 -12.00 7.49
CA ALA A 322 -12.72 -11.11 6.35
C ALA A 322 -13.20 -9.74 6.86
N PRO A 323 -12.52 -8.63 6.51
CA PRO A 323 -12.93 -7.30 6.92
C PRO A 323 -14.31 -6.93 6.36
N ALA A 324 -15.12 -6.19 7.13
CA ALA A 324 -16.32 -5.55 6.59
C ALA A 324 -15.99 -4.51 5.53
N GLN A 325 -14.84 -3.84 5.68
CA GLN A 325 -14.34 -2.86 4.71
C GLN A 325 -12.84 -3.03 4.52
N THR A 326 -12.41 -2.93 3.26
CA THR A 326 -11.00 -2.83 2.90
C THR A 326 -10.81 -1.66 1.94
N ALA A 327 -9.91 -0.73 2.28
CA ALA A 327 -9.50 0.36 1.41
C ALA A 327 -7.99 0.27 1.18
N ARG A 328 -7.55 0.39 -0.08
CA ARG A 328 -6.14 0.30 -0.47
C ARG A 328 -5.80 1.43 -1.42
N VAL A 329 -5.03 2.41 -0.95
CA VAL A 329 -4.68 3.61 -1.73
C VAL A 329 -3.16 3.69 -1.88
N PHE A 330 -2.68 3.43 -3.09
CA PHE A 330 -1.26 3.51 -3.38
C PHE A 330 -0.96 4.71 -4.26
N VAL A 331 0.17 5.37 -3.98
CA VAL A 331 0.71 6.46 -4.78
C VAL A 331 1.88 5.95 -5.60
N GLY A 332 1.85 6.23 -6.90
CA GLY A 332 2.97 6.01 -7.79
C GLY A 332 3.77 7.29 -7.91
N ARG A 333 5.10 7.16 -7.81
CA ARG A 333 6.06 8.24 -8.06
C ARG A 333 6.95 7.85 -9.23
N ILE A 334 7.02 8.72 -10.23
CA ILE A 334 7.94 8.55 -11.37
C ILE A 334 8.88 9.74 -11.39
N GLU A 335 10.17 9.51 -11.11
CA GLU A 335 11.19 10.53 -11.36
C GLU A 335 11.38 10.70 -12.86
N LEU A 336 11.31 11.95 -13.34
CA LEU A 336 11.51 12.27 -14.75
C LEU A 336 12.95 12.73 -14.96
N VAL A 337 13.68 12.03 -15.81
CA VAL A 337 15.01 12.47 -16.24
C VAL A 337 14.84 13.60 -17.25
N THR A 338 15.21 14.81 -16.86
CA THR A 338 15.22 15.99 -17.74
C THR A 338 16.65 16.37 -18.12
N SER A 339 16.81 17.19 -19.17
CA SER A 339 18.12 17.73 -19.58
C SER A 339 18.89 18.39 -18.44
N GLU A 340 18.19 19.01 -17.50
CA GLU A 340 18.73 19.74 -16.36
C GLU A 340 19.10 18.84 -15.17
N THR A 341 18.63 17.57 -15.18
CA THR A 341 18.85 16.59 -14.10
C THR A 341 19.74 15.42 -14.54
N ARG A 342 20.04 15.27 -15.85
CA ARG A 342 21.15 14.44 -16.33
C ARG A 342 22.46 15.01 -15.81
N ARG A 343 23.06 14.36 -14.81
CA ARG A 343 24.46 14.58 -14.41
C ARG A 343 25.29 13.36 -14.75
#